data_AF-A0A816SDF6-F1
#
_entry.id   AF-A0A816SDF6-F1
#
_cell.length_a   1.000
_cell.length_b   1.000
_cell.length_c   1.000
_cell.angle_alpha   90.00
_cell.angle_beta   90.00
_cell.angle_gamma   90.00
#
_symmetry.space_group_name_H-M   'P 1'
#
loop_
_entity.id
_entity.type
_entity.pdbx_description
1 polymer ?
#
loop_
_entity_poly.entity_id
_entity_poly.type
_entity_poly.pdbx_seq_one_letter_code
_entity_poly.pdbx_strand_id
1 'polypeptide(L)'
;MPATNIRQYFDQANEFLHSCKNKNERVLIHCQLGISRSSSIVLAYLLKYHYDTVHEAYAHLVAQRRAAVSNYDFFLQLIRYENDLQYEKNLATNTDSTKPACTENQSLLDTWVLPSISAIIDQHGFHLPSVEIFNCTTDHNMDSEHFIKWIKSTSFRLRDEHGPNDRICIIIDNATRHSELTDDTKQGKRAWRKSEIQQWLIRHRIHFDPIMTKAELLELASINRPAKRYKVEEVAMQFDVEIVRLPTKHCEFNPMELVWAALKDYIRKNNVRFRLNDVYNLAPEFIAGFDEDAAKNAIQHARQVEHTFRTGDRFVEENIEPYLKDTDSDTEVELDIEDEV
;
A
#
# COMPACT_ATOMS: atom_id res chain seq x y z
N MET A 1 15.48 4.66 2.03
CA MET A 1 16.61 3.70 1.90
C MET A 1 16.37 2.92 0.62
N PRO A 2 17.40 2.57 -0.16
CA PRO A 2 17.21 1.74 -1.35
C PRO A 2 16.59 0.39 -0.93
N ALA A 3 15.64 -0.11 -1.74
CA ALA A 3 14.96 -1.37 -1.49
C ALA A 3 16.00 -2.50 -1.45
N THR A 4 16.16 -3.14 -0.30
CA THR A 4 17.10 -4.26 -0.16
C THR A 4 16.47 -5.50 -0.80
N ASN A 5 17.14 -6.09 -1.79
CA ASN A 5 16.72 -7.35 -2.38
C ASN A 5 17.13 -8.50 -1.46
N ILE A 6 16.23 -8.94 -0.58
CA ILE A 6 16.45 -10.10 0.29
C ILE A 6 16.11 -11.41 -0.42
N ARG A 7 15.28 -11.35 -1.47
CA ARG A 7 14.83 -12.52 -2.24
C ARG A 7 15.99 -13.34 -2.79
N GLN A 8 17.09 -12.68 -3.19
CA GLN A 8 18.29 -13.34 -3.70
C GLN A 8 18.90 -14.39 -2.73
N TYR A 9 18.57 -14.32 -1.44
CA TYR A 9 19.09 -15.23 -0.42
C TYR A 9 18.14 -16.36 -0.06
N PHE A 10 16.89 -16.37 -0.56
CA PHE A 10 15.87 -17.32 -0.12
C PHE A 10 16.25 -18.76 -0.44
N ASP A 11 16.62 -19.06 -1.67
CA ASP A 11 16.92 -20.44 -2.07
C ASP A 11 18.17 -20.98 -1.37
N GLN A 12 19.24 -20.17 -1.30
CA GLN A 12 20.46 -20.54 -0.56
C GLN A 12 20.19 -20.78 0.92
N ALA A 13 19.41 -19.91 1.58
CA ALA A 13 19.05 -20.08 2.97
C ALA A 13 18.16 -21.32 3.18
N ASN A 14 17.22 -21.55 2.27
CA ASN A 14 16.32 -22.69 2.32
C ASN A 14 17.08 -24.02 2.21
N GLU A 15 18.00 -24.13 1.27
CA GLU A 15 18.88 -25.29 1.12
C GLU A 15 19.71 -25.55 2.36
N PHE A 16 20.32 -24.49 2.93
CA PHE A 16 21.11 -24.59 4.15
C PHE A 16 20.26 -25.10 5.33
N LEU A 17 19.12 -24.45 5.60
CA LEU A 17 18.22 -24.81 6.68
C LEU A 17 17.68 -26.24 6.53
N HIS A 18 17.31 -26.62 5.30
CA HIS A 18 16.83 -27.96 5.02
C HIS A 18 17.93 -29.02 5.20
N SER A 19 19.17 -28.69 4.83
CA SER A 19 20.32 -29.59 5.04
C SER A 19 20.63 -29.81 6.53
N CYS A 20 20.57 -28.77 7.35
CA CYS A 20 20.75 -28.87 8.80
C CYS A 20 19.61 -29.66 9.45
N LYS A 21 18.36 -29.43 9.02
CA LYS A 21 17.19 -30.21 9.47
C LYS A 21 17.37 -31.71 9.19
N ASN A 22 17.85 -32.06 7.99
CA ASN A 22 18.09 -33.46 7.62
C ASN A 22 19.22 -34.14 8.43
N LYS A 23 20.13 -33.35 9.00
CA LYS A 23 21.19 -33.82 9.91
C LYS A 23 20.80 -33.76 11.38
N ASN A 24 19.57 -33.32 11.69
CA ASN A 24 19.09 -33.07 13.05
C ASN A 24 19.94 -32.04 13.82
N GLU A 25 20.45 -31.02 13.12
CA GLU A 25 21.24 -29.92 13.68
C GLU A 25 20.36 -28.73 14.07
N ARG A 26 20.76 -27.98 15.10
CA ARG A 26 20.10 -26.73 15.50
C ARG A 26 20.71 -25.53 14.77
N VAL A 27 19.86 -24.62 14.27
CA VAL A 27 20.29 -23.40 13.56
C VAL A 27 19.74 -22.16 14.24
N LEU A 28 20.61 -21.19 14.50
CA LEU A 28 20.21 -19.85 14.97
C LEU A 28 20.05 -18.90 13.77
N ILE A 29 18.85 -18.34 13.61
CA ILE A 29 18.55 -17.34 12.57
C ILE A 29 18.35 -15.99 13.24
N HIS A 30 19.21 -15.02 12.93
CA HIS A 30 19.14 -13.68 13.52
C HIS A 30 19.34 -12.57 12.48
N CYS A 31 18.89 -11.37 12.85
CA CYS A 31 19.26 -10.12 12.20
C CYS A 31 19.53 -9.08 13.29
N GLN A 32 19.89 -7.85 12.93
CA GLN A 32 20.30 -6.84 13.93
C GLN A 32 19.29 -6.62 15.07
N LEU A 33 17.99 -6.65 14.78
CA LEU A 33 16.92 -6.55 15.78
C LEU A 33 16.05 -7.81 15.86
N GLY A 34 16.36 -8.86 15.09
CA GLY A 34 15.54 -10.07 15.04
C GLY A 34 14.13 -9.94 14.43
N ILE A 35 13.72 -8.76 13.98
CA ILE A 35 12.34 -8.46 13.57
C ILE A 35 12.05 -8.75 12.10
N SER A 36 12.85 -8.19 11.18
CA SER A 36 12.48 -8.10 9.76
C SER A 36 13.19 -9.13 8.88
N ARG A 37 14.51 -8.98 8.67
CA ARG A 37 15.29 -9.85 7.77
C ARG A 37 15.28 -11.32 8.19
N SER A 38 15.44 -11.60 9.48
CA SER A 38 15.42 -12.96 10.02
C SER A 38 14.06 -13.62 9.81
N SER A 39 12.97 -12.89 10.05
CA SER A 39 11.61 -13.38 9.87
C SER A 39 11.33 -13.68 8.40
N SER A 40 11.79 -12.84 7.47
CA SER A 40 11.62 -13.10 6.03
C SER A 40 12.34 -14.37 5.57
N ILE A 41 13.53 -14.68 6.11
CA ILE A 41 14.23 -15.94 5.81
C ILE A 41 13.44 -17.15 6.33
N VAL A 42 12.88 -17.04 7.54
CA VAL A 42 12.04 -18.11 8.10
C VAL A 42 10.77 -18.30 7.27
N LEU A 43 10.10 -17.22 6.86
CA LEU A 43 8.91 -17.29 6.01
C LEU A 43 9.21 -17.91 4.65
N ALA A 44 10.34 -17.56 4.03
CA ALA A 44 10.77 -18.19 2.77
C ALA A 44 10.97 -19.70 2.94
N TYR A 45 11.52 -20.14 4.06
CA TYR A 45 11.68 -21.58 4.36
C TYR A 45 10.33 -22.27 4.56
N LEU A 46 9.44 -21.65 5.32
CA LEU A 46 8.09 -22.16 5.57
C LEU A 46 7.29 -22.26 4.26
N LEU A 47 7.38 -21.28 3.37
CA LEU A 47 6.76 -21.31 2.03
C LEU A 47 7.29 -22.43 1.13
N LYS A 48 8.59 -22.73 1.21
CA LYS A 48 9.18 -23.78 0.36
C LYS A 48 8.75 -25.18 0.79
N TYR A 49 8.60 -25.42 2.10
CA TYR A 49 8.51 -26.78 2.65
C TYR A 49 7.26 -27.09 3.49
N HIS A 50 6.50 -26.09 3.92
CA HIS A 50 5.48 -26.28 4.96
C HIS A 50 4.11 -25.69 4.63
N TYR A 51 4.03 -24.61 3.86
CA TYR A 51 2.79 -23.90 3.56
C TYR A 51 2.74 -23.46 2.10
N ASP A 52 1.54 -23.32 1.55
CA ASP A 52 1.33 -22.93 0.15
C ASP A 52 1.17 -21.41 -0.03
N THR A 53 0.84 -20.69 1.06
CA THR A 53 0.62 -19.24 1.04
C THR A 53 1.44 -18.49 2.08
N VAL A 54 1.82 -17.24 1.78
CA VAL A 54 2.54 -16.36 2.72
C VAL A 54 1.68 -16.12 3.95
N HIS A 55 0.36 -16.06 3.79
CA HIS A 55 -0.60 -15.94 4.88
C HIS A 55 -0.44 -17.06 5.91
N GLU A 56 -0.49 -18.33 5.47
CA GLU A 56 -0.38 -19.48 6.37
C GLU A 56 1.00 -19.57 7.02
N ALA A 57 2.07 -19.35 6.24
CA ALA A 57 3.43 -19.33 6.75
C ALA A 57 3.64 -18.24 7.82
N TYR A 58 3.05 -17.06 7.60
CA TYR A 58 3.12 -15.94 8.53
C TYR A 58 2.33 -16.18 9.81
N ALA A 59 1.09 -16.68 9.68
CA ALA A 59 0.27 -17.05 10.83
C ALA A 59 1.00 -18.07 11.73
N HIS A 60 1.64 -19.08 11.13
CA HIS A 60 2.44 -20.04 11.87
C HIS A 60 3.68 -19.41 12.54
N LEU A 61 4.44 -18.58 11.82
CA LEU A 61 5.64 -17.94 12.37
C LEU A 61 5.31 -17.06 13.58
N VAL A 62 4.25 -16.27 13.49
CA VAL A 62 3.86 -15.34 14.56
C VAL A 62 3.30 -16.09 15.78
N ALA A 63 2.64 -17.23 15.58
CA ALA A 63 2.22 -18.10 16.67
C ALA A 63 3.41 -18.61 17.51
N GLN A 64 4.57 -18.85 16.88
CA GLN A 64 5.79 -19.32 17.54
C GLN A 64 6.71 -18.17 18.00
N ARG A 65 6.72 -17.05 17.27
CA ARG A 65 7.60 -15.90 17.53
C ARG A 65 6.88 -14.59 17.25
N ARG A 66 6.35 -14.00 18.32
CA ARG A 66 5.47 -12.82 18.30
C ARG A 66 6.08 -11.52 17.78
N ALA A 67 7.40 -11.32 17.96
CA ALA A 67 8.13 -10.12 17.49
C ALA A 67 8.54 -10.17 16.00
N ALA A 68 8.16 -11.22 15.28
CA ALA A 68 8.53 -11.43 13.89
C ALA A 68 7.64 -10.60 12.95
N VAL A 69 8.10 -9.40 12.57
CA VAL A 69 7.40 -8.52 11.62
C VAL A 69 8.31 -8.27 10.42
N SER A 70 8.04 -8.96 9.31
CA SER A 70 8.69 -8.66 8.03
C SER A 70 8.35 -7.23 7.61
N ASN A 71 9.30 -6.49 7.06
CA ASN A 71 8.94 -5.19 6.48
C ASN A 71 8.14 -5.44 5.19
N TYR A 72 7.41 -4.41 4.76
CA TYR A 72 6.56 -4.50 3.58
C TYR A 72 7.32 -4.93 2.31
N ASP A 73 8.47 -4.32 2.03
CA ASP A 73 9.27 -4.63 0.83
C ASP A 73 9.72 -6.10 0.79
N PHE A 74 9.99 -6.71 1.95
CA PHE A 74 10.31 -8.14 2.05
C PHE A 74 9.06 -9.01 1.94
N PHE A 75 7.91 -8.54 2.42
CA PHE A 75 6.64 -9.26 2.24
C PHE A 75 6.24 -9.33 0.76
N LEU A 76 6.41 -8.24 0.00
CA LEU A 76 6.25 -8.27 -1.47
C LEU A 76 7.21 -9.25 -2.15
N GLN A 77 8.45 -9.33 -1.66
CA GLN A 77 9.43 -10.31 -2.15
C GLN A 77 9.04 -11.75 -1.81
N LEU A 78 8.40 -11.98 -0.66
CA LEU A 78 7.85 -13.29 -0.27
C LEU A 78 6.63 -13.68 -1.11
N ILE A 79 5.73 -12.74 -1.42
CA ILE A 79 4.59 -12.99 -2.32
C ILE A 79 5.08 -13.35 -3.73
N ARG A 80 6.10 -12.64 -4.25
CA ARG A 80 6.75 -13.02 -5.52
C ARG A 80 7.35 -14.42 -5.44
N TYR A 81 7.99 -14.75 -4.31
CA TYR A 81 8.53 -16.08 -4.10
C TYR A 81 7.44 -17.15 -4.08
N GLU A 82 6.32 -16.93 -3.39
CA GLU A 82 5.15 -17.82 -3.41
C GLU A 82 4.68 -18.10 -4.85
N ASN A 83 4.52 -17.06 -5.66
CA ASN A 83 4.10 -17.21 -7.06
C ASN A 83 5.12 -18.04 -7.87
N ASP A 84 6.41 -17.79 -7.67
CA ASP A 84 7.48 -18.55 -8.33
C ASP A 84 7.43 -20.03 -7.93
N LEU A 85 7.18 -20.33 -6.64
CA LEU A 85 7.02 -21.70 -6.13
C LEU A 85 5.77 -22.40 -6.67
N GLN A 86 4.65 -21.69 -6.76
CA GLN A 86 3.41 -22.22 -7.34
C GLN A 86 3.61 -22.52 -8.83
N TYR A 87 4.30 -21.63 -9.55
CA TYR A 87 4.66 -21.84 -10.95
C TYR A 87 5.57 -23.06 -11.14
N GLU A 88 6.59 -23.24 -10.28
CA GLU A 88 7.44 -24.45 -10.27
C GLU A 88 6.64 -25.73 -9.99
N LYS A 89 5.74 -25.72 -9.00
CA LYS A 89 4.84 -26.85 -8.68
C LYS A 89 3.96 -27.22 -9.88
N ASN A 90 3.39 -26.21 -10.54
CA ASN A 90 2.52 -26.39 -11.71
C ASN A 90 3.30 -26.92 -12.94
N LEU A 91 4.55 -26.49 -13.13
CA LEU A 91 5.48 -27.03 -14.14
C LEU A 91 5.86 -28.49 -13.86
N ALA A 92 6.07 -28.87 -12.59
CA ALA A 92 6.37 -30.24 -12.22
C ALA A 92 5.19 -31.21 -12.47
N THR A 93 3.96 -30.69 -12.50
CA THR A 93 2.74 -31.47 -12.78
C THR A 93 2.34 -31.52 -14.26
N ASN A 94 2.95 -30.71 -15.14
CA ASN A 94 2.67 -30.68 -16.57
C ASN A 94 3.96 -30.90 -17.37
N THR A 95 4.23 -32.15 -17.74
CA THR A 95 5.24 -32.46 -18.76
C THR A 95 4.71 -32.13 -20.16
N ASP A 96 4.81 -30.87 -20.61
CA ASP A 96 5.28 -30.54 -21.97
C ASP A 96 5.55 -29.05 -22.20
N SER A 97 6.58 -28.77 -23.00
CA SER A 97 6.95 -27.51 -23.69
C SER A 97 7.56 -26.31 -22.93
N THR A 98 8.90 -26.25 -23.01
CA THR A 98 9.79 -25.11 -23.36
C THR A 98 9.47 -23.67 -22.90
N LYS A 99 10.30 -23.20 -21.96
CA LYS A 99 10.56 -21.79 -21.60
C LYS A 99 11.43 -21.09 -22.68
N PRO A 100 11.31 -19.77 -22.82
CA PRO A 100 12.52 -18.96 -22.86
C PRO A 100 12.54 -17.96 -21.70
N ALA A 101 13.71 -17.87 -21.07
CA ALA A 101 14.06 -16.85 -20.12
C ALA A 101 14.09 -15.48 -20.81
N CYS A 102 13.69 -14.41 -20.10
CA CYS A 102 14.11 -13.07 -20.47
C CYS A 102 14.27 -12.18 -19.25
N THR A 103 15.38 -11.47 -19.33
CA THR A 103 16.07 -10.61 -18.37
C THR A 103 15.34 -9.32 -18.06
N GLU A 104 15.69 -8.79 -16.89
CA GLU A 104 15.34 -7.47 -16.37
C GLU A 104 15.59 -6.36 -17.40
N ASN A 105 14.58 -5.51 -17.58
CA ASN A 105 14.77 -4.12 -17.99
C ASN A 105 13.79 -3.25 -17.20
N GLN A 106 14.18 -2.91 -15.98
CA GLN A 106 13.80 -1.63 -15.36
C GLN A 106 14.44 -0.51 -16.20
N SER A 107 13.67 0.48 -16.69
CA SER A 107 14.17 1.85 -16.96
C SER A 107 13.25 2.78 -17.78
N LEU A 108 12.16 2.36 -18.44
CA LEU A 108 11.42 3.29 -19.33
C LEU A 108 10.02 3.72 -18.86
N LEU A 109 9.48 3.13 -17.79
CA LEU A 109 8.14 3.46 -17.27
C LEU A 109 8.17 4.36 -16.02
N ASP A 110 9.36 4.65 -15.47
CA ASP A 110 9.53 5.41 -14.23
C ASP A 110 9.39 6.94 -14.40
N THR A 111 9.15 7.43 -15.62
CA THR A 111 9.09 8.87 -15.94
C THR A 111 7.67 9.43 -16.02
N TRP A 112 6.63 8.62 -15.79
CA TRP A 112 5.24 9.02 -16.02
C TRP A 112 4.55 9.32 -14.69
N VAL A 113 4.52 10.59 -14.32
CA VAL A 113 3.70 11.09 -13.20
C VAL A 113 2.24 11.17 -13.67
N LEU A 114 1.56 10.03 -13.71
CA LEU A 114 0.14 9.94 -14.04
C LEU A 114 -0.76 10.28 -12.83
N PRO A 115 -2.03 10.69 -13.05
CA PRO A 115 -2.93 11.13 -11.99
C PRO A 115 -3.18 9.99 -10.99
N SER A 116 -2.77 10.18 -9.74
CA SER A 116 -2.77 9.16 -8.70
C SER A 116 -4.18 8.88 -8.16
N ILE A 117 -4.94 8.06 -8.88
CA ILE A 117 -6.26 7.57 -8.44
C ILE A 117 -6.40 6.08 -8.65
N SER A 118 -6.91 5.46 -7.59
CA SER A 118 -6.69 4.06 -7.23
C SER A 118 -7.90 3.17 -7.43
N ALA A 119 -9.09 3.72 -7.70
CA ALA A 119 -10.33 3.04 -8.11
C ALA A 119 -11.52 4.01 -7.96
N ILE A 120 -12.58 3.81 -8.75
CA ILE A 120 -13.92 4.30 -8.40
C ILE A 120 -14.77 3.07 -8.09
N ILE A 121 -15.39 3.04 -6.91
CA ILE A 121 -16.22 1.93 -6.43
C ILE A 121 -17.59 2.49 -6.05
N ASP A 122 -18.64 1.88 -6.56
CA ASP A 122 -20.03 2.13 -6.17
C ASP A 122 -20.68 0.82 -5.64
N GLN A 123 -21.99 0.83 -5.44
CA GLN A 123 -22.76 -0.35 -5.03
C GLN A 123 -23.03 -1.35 -6.17
N HIS A 124 -22.71 -1.00 -7.41
CA HIS A 124 -22.96 -1.78 -8.62
C HIS A 124 -21.69 -2.38 -9.23
N GLY A 125 -20.48 -1.97 -8.80
CA GLY A 125 -19.22 -2.47 -9.32
C GLY A 125 -18.08 -1.45 -9.28
N PHE A 126 -17.18 -1.59 -10.27
CA PHE A 126 -15.98 -0.79 -10.43
C PHE A 126 -16.07 0.02 -11.70
N HIS A 127 -15.76 1.31 -11.60
CA HIS A 127 -15.65 2.18 -12.76
C HIS A 127 -14.19 2.51 -12.95
N LEU A 128 -13.62 2.03 -14.06
CA LEU A 128 -12.40 2.67 -14.54
C LEU A 128 -12.79 4.10 -14.87
N PRO A 129 -12.12 5.10 -14.31
CA PRO A 129 -12.40 6.46 -14.69
C PRO A 129 -12.23 6.57 -16.21
N SER A 130 -13.21 7.19 -16.85
CA SER A 130 -13.29 7.28 -18.31
C SER A 130 -11.97 7.76 -18.92
N VAL A 131 -11.74 7.36 -20.18
CA VAL A 131 -10.55 7.62 -21.00
C VAL A 131 -10.03 9.07 -20.92
N GLU A 132 -10.86 10.03 -20.49
CA GLU A 132 -10.44 11.39 -20.21
C GLU A 132 -9.37 11.56 -19.12
N ILE A 133 -9.16 10.60 -18.20
CA ILE A 133 -7.96 10.63 -17.31
C ILE A 133 -6.66 10.65 -18.11
N PHE A 134 -6.66 9.99 -19.27
CA PHE A 134 -5.50 9.84 -20.13
C PHE A 134 -5.42 10.95 -21.19
N ASN A 135 -6.48 11.76 -21.37
CA ASN A 135 -6.47 12.98 -22.21
C ASN A 135 -5.84 14.18 -21.48
N CYS A 136 -4.73 13.97 -20.78
CA CYS A 136 -3.87 15.09 -20.39
C CYS A 136 -3.15 15.58 -21.64
N THR A 137 -3.77 16.50 -22.37
CA THR A 137 -3.24 17.09 -23.62
C THR A 137 -2.13 18.13 -23.39
N THR A 138 -1.72 18.32 -22.13
CA THR A 138 -0.75 19.34 -21.71
C THR A 138 0.26 18.74 -20.73
N ASP A 139 1.55 19.08 -20.90
CA ASP A 139 2.69 18.68 -20.05
C ASP A 139 2.62 19.31 -18.64
N HIS A 140 1.52 19.10 -17.93
CA HIS A 140 1.34 19.65 -16.60
C HIS A 140 1.56 18.55 -15.57
N ASN A 141 2.71 18.63 -14.89
CA ASN A 141 2.91 17.92 -13.63
C ASN A 141 1.67 18.12 -12.75
N MET A 142 0.97 17.03 -12.42
CA MET A 142 -0.23 17.06 -11.60
C MET A 142 0.07 17.68 -10.22
N ASP A 143 -0.34 18.94 -10.04
CA ASP A 143 -0.26 19.68 -8.77
C ASP A 143 -1.59 19.59 -7.99
N SER A 144 -1.64 20.20 -6.80
CA SER A 144 -2.84 20.18 -5.95
C SER A 144 -4.05 20.86 -6.59
N GLU A 145 -3.86 21.93 -7.37
CA GLU A 145 -4.97 22.67 -7.96
C GLU A 145 -5.63 21.87 -9.09
N HIS A 146 -4.81 21.29 -9.97
CA HIS A 146 -5.28 20.42 -11.05
C HIS A 146 -5.95 19.17 -10.49
N PHE A 147 -5.39 18.58 -9.44
CA PHE A 147 -5.99 17.42 -8.78
C PHE A 147 -7.37 17.74 -8.18
N ILE A 148 -7.54 18.88 -7.52
CA ILE A 148 -8.83 19.30 -6.97
C ILE A 148 -9.87 19.53 -8.09
N LYS A 149 -9.47 20.19 -9.19
CA LYS A 149 -10.35 20.38 -10.36
C LYS A 149 -10.79 19.05 -10.95
N TRP A 150 -9.85 18.11 -11.06
CA TRP A 150 -10.12 16.77 -11.53
C TRP A 150 -11.11 16.04 -10.59
N ILE A 151 -10.91 16.09 -9.27
CA ILE A 151 -11.81 15.45 -8.28
C ILE A 151 -13.22 16.00 -8.43
N LYS A 152 -13.36 17.32 -8.59
CA LYS A 152 -14.65 17.97 -8.79
C LYS A 152 -15.36 17.44 -10.04
N SER A 153 -14.66 17.40 -11.18
CA SER A 153 -15.22 16.95 -12.44
C SER A 153 -15.62 15.47 -12.40
N THR A 154 -14.76 14.62 -11.83
CA THR A 154 -15.06 13.19 -11.68
C THR A 154 -16.22 12.96 -10.72
N SER A 155 -16.25 13.62 -9.56
CA SER A 155 -17.32 13.44 -8.58
C SER A 155 -18.68 13.85 -9.15
N PHE A 156 -18.72 14.94 -9.94
CA PHE A 156 -19.93 15.34 -10.66
C PHE A 156 -20.41 14.27 -11.62
N ARG A 157 -19.54 13.74 -12.49
CA ARG A 157 -19.91 12.72 -13.48
C ARG A 157 -20.40 11.44 -12.83
N LEU A 158 -19.70 10.98 -11.79
CA LEU A 158 -20.12 9.78 -11.06
C LEU A 158 -21.49 9.96 -10.42
N ARG A 159 -21.75 11.13 -9.81
CA ARG A 159 -23.06 11.39 -9.23
C ARG A 159 -24.16 11.47 -10.29
N ASP A 160 -23.85 12.02 -11.47
CA ASP A 160 -24.78 12.09 -12.60
C ASP A 160 -25.11 10.71 -13.17
N GLU A 161 -24.09 9.84 -13.34
CA GLU A 161 -24.21 8.48 -13.88
C GLU A 161 -24.94 7.53 -12.92
N HIS A 162 -24.68 7.62 -11.61
CA HIS A 162 -25.20 6.69 -10.60
C HIS A 162 -26.45 7.18 -9.87
N GLY A 163 -26.83 8.44 -10.05
CA GLY A 163 -27.97 9.03 -9.38
C GLY A 163 -27.76 9.21 -7.87
N PRO A 164 -28.76 9.71 -7.13
CA PRO A 164 -28.58 10.20 -5.75
C PRO A 164 -28.60 9.12 -4.66
N ASN A 165 -29.00 7.89 -4.96
CA ASN A 165 -29.18 6.83 -3.96
C ASN A 165 -27.95 5.95 -3.77
N ASP A 166 -27.02 6.02 -4.71
CA ASP A 166 -25.82 5.19 -4.71
C ASP A 166 -24.77 5.80 -3.78
N ARG A 167 -24.14 4.96 -2.95
CA ARG A 167 -22.94 5.36 -2.23
C ARG A 167 -21.75 5.23 -3.17
N ILE A 168 -21.06 6.34 -3.39
CA ILE A 168 -19.92 6.42 -4.31
C ILE A 168 -18.66 6.73 -3.50
N CYS A 169 -17.60 5.96 -3.74
CA CYS A 169 -16.32 6.14 -3.11
C CYS A 169 -15.19 6.25 -4.13
N ILE A 170 -14.32 7.24 -3.96
CA ILE A 170 -13.05 7.37 -4.69
C ILE A 170 -11.90 7.04 -3.74
N ILE A 171 -11.09 6.05 -4.12
CA ILE A 171 -9.91 5.65 -3.36
C ILE A 171 -8.70 6.45 -3.86
N ILE A 172 -7.94 7.04 -2.93
CA ILE A 172 -6.72 7.81 -3.23
C ILE A 172 -5.55 7.39 -2.33
N ASP A 173 -4.34 7.55 -2.85
CA ASP A 173 -3.11 7.41 -2.06
C ASP A 173 -2.82 8.67 -1.22
N ASN A 174 -1.73 8.63 -0.44
CA ASN A 174 -1.29 9.74 0.41
C ASN A 174 -0.29 10.69 -0.27
N ALA A 175 -0.34 10.87 -1.59
CA ALA A 175 0.53 11.84 -2.25
C ALA A 175 0.33 13.25 -1.67
N THR A 176 1.42 14.02 -1.55
CA THR A 176 1.41 15.37 -0.97
C THR A 176 0.38 16.28 -1.67
N ARG A 177 0.24 16.14 -2.98
CA ARG A 177 -0.70 16.89 -3.81
C ARG A 177 -2.17 16.67 -3.43
N HIS A 178 -2.54 15.50 -2.92
CA HIS A 178 -3.90 15.20 -2.45
C HIS A 178 -4.17 15.76 -1.05
N SER A 179 -3.14 16.19 -0.34
CA SER A 179 -3.18 16.50 1.09
C SER A 179 -3.22 18.01 1.35
N GLU A 180 -3.77 18.78 0.39
CA GLU A 180 -3.97 20.22 0.59
C GLU A 180 -5.05 20.46 1.65
N LEU A 181 -4.65 21.08 2.76
CA LEU A 181 -5.57 21.42 3.86
C LEU A 181 -6.47 22.59 3.50
N THR A 182 -7.68 22.57 4.07
CA THR A 182 -8.62 23.68 4.01
C THR A 182 -8.08 24.87 4.82
N ASP A 183 -8.41 26.10 4.43
CA ASP A 183 -7.80 27.30 5.01
C ASP A 183 -8.01 27.40 6.53
N ASP A 184 -9.12 26.86 7.03
CA ASP A 184 -9.42 26.80 8.47
C ASP A 184 -8.48 25.83 9.22
N THR A 185 -8.14 24.69 8.61
CA THR A 185 -7.34 23.65 9.27
C THR A 185 -5.84 23.74 8.96
N LYS A 186 -5.45 24.70 8.10
CA LYS A 186 -4.05 25.05 7.84
C LYS A 186 -3.39 25.46 9.15
N GLN A 187 -2.26 24.83 9.43
CA GLN A 187 -1.45 25.15 10.60
C GLN A 187 -0.88 26.56 10.50
N GLY A 188 -0.77 27.21 11.65
CA GLY A 188 0.20 28.28 11.85
C GLY A 188 1.60 27.77 11.55
N LYS A 189 2.13 28.07 10.37
CA LYS A 189 3.53 27.74 10.05
C LYS A 189 4.45 28.68 10.82
N ARG A 190 5.69 28.26 11.13
CA ARG A 190 6.72 29.18 11.67
C ARG A 190 6.90 30.44 10.79
N ALA A 191 6.58 30.33 9.50
CA ALA A 191 6.57 31.41 8.52
C ALA A 191 5.47 32.48 8.74
N TRP A 192 4.38 32.17 9.45
CA TRP A 192 3.28 33.12 9.66
C TRP A 192 3.74 34.32 10.50
N ARG A 193 3.23 35.50 10.19
CA ARG A 193 3.37 36.72 10.98
C ARG A 193 2.53 36.60 12.25
N LYS A 194 2.89 37.36 13.30
CA LYS A 194 2.14 37.39 14.57
C LYS A 194 0.65 37.70 14.33
N SER A 195 0.36 38.65 13.44
CA SER A 195 -1.00 39.03 13.06
C SER A 195 -1.80 37.91 12.39
N GLU A 196 -1.17 37.07 11.58
CA GLU A 196 -1.84 35.95 10.89
C GLU A 196 -2.25 34.86 11.91
N ILE A 197 -1.40 34.59 12.89
CA ILE A 197 -1.72 33.64 13.98
C ILE A 197 -2.87 34.19 14.84
N GLN A 198 -2.85 35.47 15.17
CA GLN A 198 -3.92 36.13 15.93
C GLN A 198 -5.26 36.07 15.19
N GLN A 199 -5.27 36.34 13.87
CA GLN A 199 -6.48 36.24 13.05
C GLN A 199 -7.02 34.80 13.00
N TRP A 200 -6.13 33.81 12.90
CA TRP A 200 -6.52 32.41 12.94
C TRP A 200 -7.15 32.03 14.28
N LEU A 201 -6.57 32.46 15.41
CA LEU A 201 -7.12 32.25 16.75
C LEU A 201 -8.51 32.89 16.91
N ILE A 202 -8.69 34.13 16.43
CA ILE A 202 -9.99 34.82 16.43
C ILE A 202 -11.03 34.02 15.62
N ARG A 203 -10.66 33.57 14.41
CA ARG A 203 -11.55 32.78 13.53
C ARG A 203 -12.00 31.48 14.19
N HIS A 204 -11.13 30.86 14.98
CA HIS A 204 -11.40 29.64 15.74
C HIS A 204 -12.01 29.91 17.14
N ARG A 205 -12.30 31.17 17.46
CA ARG A 205 -12.86 31.61 18.76
C ARG A 205 -11.97 31.23 19.95
N ILE A 206 -10.65 31.20 19.75
CA ILE A 206 -9.65 30.94 20.78
C ILE A 206 -9.18 32.27 21.35
N HIS A 207 -9.32 32.42 22.66
CA HIS A 207 -8.89 33.62 23.37
C HIS A 207 -7.37 33.59 23.57
N PHE A 208 -6.72 34.74 23.42
CA PHE A 208 -5.28 34.91 23.67
C PHE A 208 -5.02 36.32 24.22
N ASP A 209 -3.91 36.49 24.93
CA ASP A 209 -3.49 37.80 25.43
C ASP A 209 -2.73 38.57 24.33
N PRO A 210 -3.09 39.84 24.02
CA PRO A 210 -2.37 40.68 23.06
C PRO A 210 -0.85 40.77 23.26
N ILE A 211 -0.36 40.65 24.50
CA ILE A 211 1.07 40.72 24.80
C ILE A 211 1.83 39.43 24.47
N MET A 212 1.14 38.30 24.29
CA MET A 212 1.77 37.00 23.97
C MET A 212 2.72 37.13 22.79
N THR A 213 3.89 36.52 22.91
CA THR A 213 4.89 36.42 21.86
C THR A 213 4.40 35.57 20.70
N LYS A 214 5.06 35.67 19.55
CA LYS A 214 4.76 34.82 18.38
C LYS A 214 4.87 33.32 18.71
N ALA A 215 5.80 32.94 19.59
CA ALA A 215 6.01 31.54 19.98
C ALA A 215 4.83 31.03 20.81
N GLU A 216 4.40 31.78 21.83
CA GLU A 216 3.26 31.41 22.68
C GLU A 216 1.94 31.35 21.88
N LEU A 217 1.75 32.26 20.92
CA LEU A 217 0.59 32.22 20.03
C LEU A 217 0.61 31.01 19.08
N LEU A 218 1.78 30.60 18.60
CA LEU A 218 1.92 29.37 17.79
C LEU A 218 1.64 28.12 18.61
N GLU A 219 2.10 28.08 19.86
CA GLU A 219 1.84 26.98 20.79
C GLU A 219 0.34 26.87 21.09
N LEU A 220 -0.31 27.99 21.40
CA LEU A 220 -1.75 28.04 21.64
C LEU A 220 -2.55 27.57 20.41
N ALA A 221 -2.15 27.97 19.20
CA ALA A 221 -2.77 27.52 17.95
C ALA A 221 -2.53 26.01 17.70
N SER A 222 -1.38 25.49 18.12
CA SER A 222 -1.04 24.07 17.98
C SER A 222 -1.85 23.18 18.93
N ILE A 223 -2.08 23.62 20.17
CA ILE A 223 -2.85 22.87 21.17
C ILE A 223 -4.34 22.83 20.81
N ASN A 224 -4.87 23.94 20.28
CA ASN A 224 -6.28 24.07 19.90
C ASN A 224 -6.54 23.69 18.42
N ARG A 225 -5.72 22.79 17.88
CA ARG A 225 -5.78 22.46 16.47
C ARG A 225 -7.05 21.65 16.14
N PRO A 226 -7.86 22.07 15.16
CA PRO A 226 -8.99 21.26 14.69
C PRO A 226 -8.50 20.00 13.97
N ALA A 227 -9.37 19.00 13.86
CA ALA A 227 -9.13 17.84 13.00
C ALA A 227 -8.78 18.30 11.58
N LYS A 228 -7.80 17.63 10.96
CA LYS A 228 -7.39 17.95 9.58
C LYS A 228 -8.58 17.74 8.64
N ARG A 229 -8.86 18.73 7.80
CA ARG A 229 -9.78 18.61 6.66
C ARG A 229 -8.99 18.92 5.40
N TYR A 230 -9.07 18.06 4.39
CA TYR A 230 -8.43 18.32 3.11
C TYR A 230 -9.45 18.78 2.09
N LYS A 231 -8.99 19.64 1.18
CA LYS A 231 -9.85 20.23 0.15
C LYS A 231 -10.47 19.17 -0.75
N VAL A 232 -9.75 18.07 -0.98
CA VAL A 232 -10.23 16.97 -1.81
C VAL A 232 -11.51 16.35 -1.25
N GLU A 233 -11.59 16.11 0.07
CA GLU A 233 -12.80 15.52 0.65
C GLU A 233 -13.96 16.52 0.66
N GLU A 234 -13.71 17.80 0.94
CA GLU A 234 -14.76 18.83 0.90
C GLU A 234 -15.34 19.04 -0.50
N VAL A 235 -14.51 18.91 -1.54
CA VAL A 235 -14.96 19.06 -2.94
C VAL A 235 -15.75 17.83 -3.40
N ALA A 236 -15.29 16.62 -3.06
CA ALA A 236 -16.02 15.40 -3.40
C ALA A 236 -17.39 15.32 -2.66
N MET A 237 -17.41 15.73 -1.39
CA MET A 237 -18.61 15.73 -0.56
C MET A 237 -19.73 16.64 -1.09
N GLN A 238 -19.41 17.68 -1.87
CA GLN A 238 -20.43 18.51 -2.54
C GLN A 238 -21.30 17.72 -3.53
N PHE A 239 -20.82 16.56 -3.99
CA PHE A 239 -21.53 15.65 -4.88
C PHE A 239 -21.93 14.34 -4.18
N ASP A 240 -21.89 14.32 -2.85
CA ASP A 240 -22.12 13.12 -2.03
C ASP A 240 -21.16 11.97 -2.38
N VAL A 241 -19.93 12.30 -2.80
CA VAL A 241 -18.88 11.31 -3.09
C VAL A 241 -17.91 11.25 -1.92
N GLU A 242 -17.67 10.05 -1.41
CA GLU A 242 -16.75 9.80 -0.31
C GLU A 242 -15.33 9.61 -0.83
N ILE A 243 -14.35 10.15 -0.11
CA ILE A 243 -12.92 9.93 -0.40
C ILE A 243 -12.37 8.99 0.66
N VAL A 244 -11.83 7.85 0.22
CA VAL A 244 -11.14 6.90 1.09
C VAL A 244 -9.65 6.96 0.81
N ARG A 245 -8.88 7.26 1.85
CA ARG A 245 -7.42 7.26 1.78
C ARG A 245 -6.89 5.90 2.14
N LEU A 246 -5.97 5.39 1.32
CA LEU A 246 -5.22 4.19 1.66
C LEU A 246 -4.31 4.44 2.87
N PRO A 247 -4.01 3.41 3.68
CA PRO A 247 -2.95 3.49 4.68
C PRO A 247 -1.61 3.91 4.07
N THR A 248 -0.83 4.71 4.80
CA THR A 248 0.42 5.26 4.28
C THR A 248 1.45 4.15 4.07
N LYS A 249 2.06 4.09 2.87
CA LYS A 249 3.00 3.03 2.43
C LYS A 249 2.38 1.64 2.23
N HIS A 250 1.07 1.55 2.09
CA HIS A 250 0.39 0.28 1.79
C HIS A 250 -0.26 0.30 0.40
N CYS A 251 0.56 0.15 -0.66
CA CYS A 251 0.04 0.08 -2.03
C CYS A 251 -0.60 -1.27 -2.37
N GLU A 252 -0.42 -2.30 -1.55
CA GLU A 252 -1.07 -3.62 -1.67
C GLU A 252 -2.59 -3.56 -1.47
N PHE A 253 -3.07 -2.53 -0.75
CA PHE A 253 -4.50 -2.26 -0.60
C PHE A 253 -5.07 -1.45 -1.77
N ASN A 254 -4.25 -1.08 -2.76
CA ASN A 254 -4.65 -0.34 -3.94
C ASN A 254 -4.98 -1.30 -5.11
N PRO A 255 -6.26 -1.50 -5.47
CA PRO A 255 -6.63 -2.38 -6.58
C PRO A 255 -6.02 -1.94 -7.93
N MET A 256 -5.75 -0.64 -8.11
CA MET A 256 -5.17 -0.16 -9.36
C MET A 256 -3.74 -0.65 -9.61
N GLU A 257 -2.99 -1.12 -8.60
CA GLU A 257 -1.68 -1.71 -8.87
C GLU A 257 -1.79 -2.97 -9.77
N LEU A 258 -2.87 -3.74 -9.62
CA LEU A 258 -3.16 -4.90 -10.46
C LEU A 258 -3.61 -4.48 -11.86
N VAL A 259 -4.44 -3.44 -11.95
CA VAL A 259 -4.86 -2.86 -13.24
C VAL A 259 -3.66 -2.31 -14.00
N TRP A 260 -2.75 -1.60 -13.31
CA TRP A 260 -1.51 -1.10 -13.89
C TRP A 260 -0.58 -2.22 -14.33
N ALA A 261 -0.47 -3.30 -13.56
CA ALA A 261 0.30 -4.48 -13.96
C ALA A 261 -0.27 -5.09 -15.25
N ALA A 262 -1.59 -5.29 -15.32
CA ALA A 262 -2.28 -5.82 -16.48
C ALA A 262 -2.10 -4.92 -17.72
N LEU A 263 -2.24 -3.59 -17.57
CA LEU A 263 -2.02 -2.63 -18.64
C LEU A 263 -0.57 -2.66 -19.13
N LYS A 264 0.41 -2.64 -18.21
CA LYS A 264 1.83 -2.71 -18.56
C LYS A 264 2.14 -4.00 -19.33
N ASP A 265 1.56 -5.12 -18.91
CA ASP A 265 1.72 -6.39 -19.62
C ASP A 265 1.04 -6.40 -20.99
N TYR A 266 -0.13 -5.78 -21.12
CA TYR A 266 -0.80 -5.61 -22.42
C TYR A 266 0.06 -4.79 -23.38
N ILE A 267 0.53 -3.62 -22.94
CA ILE A 267 1.41 -2.75 -23.73
C ILE A 267 2.69 -3.51 -24.08
N ARG A 268 3.32 -4.21 -23.13
CA ARG A 268 4.55 -4.97 -23.38
C ARG A 268 4.38 -6.05 -24.45
N LYS A 269 3.23 -6.74 -24.46
CA LYS A 269 2.93 -7.79 -25.44
C LYS A 269 2.66 -7.22 -26.84
N ASN A 270 2.03 -6.05 -26.92
CA ASN A 270 1.54 -5.48 -28.19
C ASN A 270 2.43 -4.38 -28.77
N ASN A 271 3.24 -3.69 -27.95
CA ASN A 271 4.21 -2.67 -28.38
C ASN A 271 5.53 -3.31 -28.84
N VAL A 272 5.45 -4.17 -29.85
CA VAL A 272 6.61 -4.89 -30.42
C VAL A 272 7.64 -3.96 -31.07
N ARG A 273 7.27 -2.70 -31.35
CA ARG A 273 8.15 -1.69 -31.97
C ARG A 273 8.74 -0.70 -30.95
N PHE A 274 8.38 -0.82 -29.68
CA PHE A 274 8.83 0.05 -28.58
C PHE A 274 8.62 1.55 -28.86
N ARG A 275 7.52 1.90 -29.53
CA ARG A 275 7.21 3.29 -29.88
C ARG A 275 6.30 3.90 -28.83
N LEU A 276 6.55 5.17 -28.52
CA LEU A 276 5.69 5.91 -27.60
C LEU A 276 4.28 6.12 -28.16
N ASN A 277 4.17 6.37 -29.46
CA ASN A 277 2.89 6.50 -30.13
C ASN A 277 2.02 5.25 -30.01
N ASP A 278 2.64 4.06 -29.97
CA ASP A 278 1.92 2.80 -29.81
C ASP A 278 1.33 2.72 -28.39
N VAL A 279 2.03 3.25 -27.36
CA VAL A 279 1.50 3.35 -25.99
C VAL A 279 0.24 4.23 -25.93
N TYR A 280 0.24 5.38 -26.61
CA TYR A 280 -0.92 6.29 -26.64
C TYR A 280 -2.17 5.66 -27.28
N ASN A 281 -2.01 4.69 -28.17
CA ASN A 281 -3.13 3.99 -28.80
C ASN A 281 -3.54 2.74 -28.01
N LEU A 282 -2.56 1.97 -27.52
CA LEU A 282 -2.79 0.70 -26.81
C LEU A 282 -3.38 0.89 -25.41
N ALA A 283 -3.07 2.00 -24.72
CA ALA A 283 -3.62 2.23 -23.38
C ALA A 283 -5.14 2.48 -23.39
N PRO A 284 -5.69 3.39 -24.21
CA PRO A 284 -7.15 3.53 -24.37
C PRO A 284 -7.83 2.24 -24.85
N GLU A 285 -7.19 1.49 -25.75
CA GLU A 285 -7.70 0.20 -26.23
C GLU A 285 -7.83 -0.82 -25.10
N PHE A 286 -6.79 -0.97 -24.28
CA PHE A 286 -6.83 -1.84 -23.10
C PHE A 286 -7.95 -1.42 -22.13
N ILE A 287 -8.05 -0.12 -21.84
CA ILE A 287 -9.07 0.40 -20.91
C ILE A 287 -10.48 0.13 -21.42
N ALA A 288 -10.73 0.32 -22.72
CA ALA A 288 -12.01 0.03 -23.33
C ALA A 288 -12.35 -1.47 -23.33
N GLY A 289 -11.34 -2.33 -23.35
CA GLY A 289 -11.48 -3.79 -23.28
C GLY A 289 -11.35 -4.39 -21.89
N PHE A 290 -11.08 -3.59 -20.85
CA PHE A 290 -10.92 -4.09 -19.49
C PHE A 290 -12.30 -4.37 -18.88
N ASP A 291 -12.62 -5.66 -18.76
CA ASP A 291 -13.96 -6.08 -18.37
C ASP A 291 -14.24 -5.95 -16.87
N GLU A 292 -15.53 -6.02 -16.54
CA GLU A 292 -16.05 -5.88 -15.17
C GLU A 292 -15.56 -7.01 -14.25
N ASP A 293 -15.32 -8.21 -14.77
CA ASP A 293 -14.87 -9.36 -13.99
C ASP A 293 -13.41 -9.22 -13.57
N ALA A 294 -12.54 -8.75 -14.47
CA ALA A 294 -11.15 -8.42 -14.19
C ALA A 294 -11.04 -7.32 -13.12
N ALA A 295 -11.92 -6.32 -13.20
CA ALA A 295 -12.03 -5.28 -12.19
C ALA A 295 -12.46 -5.82 -10.82
N LYS A 296 -13.51 -6.65 -10.76
CA LYS A 296 -13.97 -7.29 -9.53
C LYS A 296 -12.87 -8.13 -8.89
N ASN A 297 -12.12 -8.88 -9.70
CA ASN A 297 -10.99 -9.69 -9.23
C ASN A 297 -9.87 -8.84 -8.61
N ALA A 298 -9.55 -7.68 -9.19
CA ALA A 298 -8.55 -6.77 -8.63
C ALA A 298 -8.96 -6.25 -7.23
N ILE A 299 -10.23 -5.89 -7.05
CA ILE A 299 -10.76 -5.47 -5.75
C ILE A 299 -10.76 -6.63 -4.75
N GLN A 300 -11.21 -7.82 -5.18
CA GLN A 300 -11.27 -8.98 -4.32
C GLN A 300 -9.87 -9.37 -3.81
N HIS A 301 -8.86 -9.28 -4.67
CA HIS A 301 -7.48 -9.47 -4.26
C HIS A 301 -7.05 -8.45 -3.20
N ALA A 302 -7.27 -7.15 -3.43
CA ALA A 302 -6.93 -6.11 -2.45
C ALA A 302 -7.65 -6.32 -1.11
N ARG A 303 -8.93 -6.74 -1.13
CA ARG A 303 -9.70 -7.10 0.08
C ARG A 303 -9.15 -8.33 0.79
N GLN A 304 -8.68 -9.33 0.04
CA GLN A 304 -8.11 -10.53 0.64
C GLN A 304 -6.75 -10.24 1.30
N VAL A 305 -5.95 -9.37 0.68
CA VAL A 305 -4.73 -8.84 1.30
C VAL A 305 -5.08 -8.04 2.55
N GLU A 306 -6.04 -7.12 2.49
CA GLU A 306 -6.51 -6.38 3.67
C GLU A 306 -7.01 -7.32 4.80
N HIS A 307 -7.78 -8.34 4.45
CA HIS A 307 -8.27 -9.32 5.41
C HIS A 307 -7.13 -10.06 6.10
N THR A 308 -6.11 -10.46 5.33
CA THR A 308 -4.87 -11.09 5.83
C THR A 308 -4.16 -10.21 6.85
N PHE A 309 -4.06 -8.92 6.58
CA PHE A 309 -3.46 -7.96 7.52
C PHE A 309 -4.30 -7.82 8.79
N ARG A 310 -5.62 -7.64 8.65
CA ARG A 310 -6.53 -7.50 9.80
C ARG A 310 -6.58 -8.74 10.69
N THR A 311 -6.55 -9.94 10.11
CA THR A 311 -6.52 -11.18 10.89
C THR A 311 -5.21 -11.33 11.64
N GLY A 312 -4.09 -10.97 11.00
CA GLY A 312 -2.78 -10.88 11.65
C GLY A 312 -2.76 -9.88 12.81
N ASP A 313 -3.20 -8.65 12.58
CA ASP A 313 -3.21 -7.59 13.59
C ASP A 313 -4.13 -7.93 14.77
N ARG A 314 -5.36 -8.40 14.51
CA ARG A 314 -6.27 -8.84 15.58
C ARG A 314 -5.69 -10.00 16.37
N PHE A 315 -5.03 -10.95 15.71
CA PHE A 315 -4.35 -12.05 16.40
C PHE A 315 -3.26 -11.51 17.33
N VAL A 316 -2.51 -10.49 16.91
CA VAL A 316 -1.51 -9.80 17.74
C VAL A 316 -2.20 -9.11 18.93
N GLU A 317 -3.23 -8.32 18.71
CA GLU A 317 -3.95 -7.62 19.80
C GLU A 317 -4.56 -8.59 20.82
N GLU A 318 -5.12 -9.71 20.38
CA GLU A 318 -5.82 -10.66 21.27
C GLU A 318 -4.87 -11.65 21.95
N ASN A 319 -3.79 -12.07 21.28
CA ASN A 319 -2.95 -13.19 21.74
C ASN A 319 -1.52 -12.77 22.09
N ILE A 320 -1.11 -11.54 21.76
CA ILE A 320 0.27 -11.07 21.90
C ILE A 320 0.34 -9.85 22.83
N GLU A 321 -0.43 -8.79 22.55
CA GLU A 321 -0.41 -7.56 23.37
C GLU A 321 -0.69 -7.77 24.87
N PRO A 322 -1.58 -8.69 25.29
CA PRO A 322 -1.80 -8.95 26.70
C PRO A 322 -0.54 -9.44 27.43
N TYR A 323 0.39 -10.08 26.71
CA TYR A 323 1.64 -10.62 27.27
C TYR A 323 2.83 -9.67 27.10
N LEU A 324 2.74 -8.65 26.24
CA LEU A 324 3.78 -7.63 26.09
C LEU A 324 3.70 -6.55 27.19
N LYS A 325 2.52 -6.35 27.79
CA LYS A 325 2.34 -5.43 28.93
C LYS A 325 3.03 -5.91 30.22
N ASP A 326 3.35 -7.21 30.31
CA ASP A 326 4.04 -7.79 31.47
C ASP A 326 5.57 -7.83 31.32
N THR A 327 6.12 -7.45 30.16
CA THR A 327 7.58 -7.56 29.89
C THR A 327 8.38 -6.27 30.05
N ASP A 328 7.81 -5.19 30.61
CA ASP A 328 8.59 -4.01 31.04
C ASP A 328 9.48 -4.30 32.28
N SER A 329 9.49 -5.54 32.80
CA SER A 329 10.57 -6.02 33.65
C SER A 329 11.57 -6.83 32.82
N ASP A 330 12.70 -6.20 32.50
CA ASP A 330 13.91 -6.82 31.96
C ASP A 330 14.16 -8.21 32.59
N THR A 331 13.76 -9.26 31.89
CA THR A 331 14.19 -10.62 32.24
C THR A 331 14.45 -11.37 30.95
N GLU A 332 15.72 -11.61 30.66
CA GLU A 332 16.17 -12.52 29.62
C GLU A 332 15.53 -13.89 29.89
N VAL A 333 14.67 -14.36 28.99
CA VAL A 333 14.07 -15.69 29.09
C VAL A 333 14.97 -16.66 28.34
N GLU A 334 15.80 -17.41 29.07
CA GLU A 334 16.39 -18.66 28.59
C GLU A 334 15.26 -19.67 28.35
N LEU A 335 15.20 -20.22 27.14
CA LEU A 335 14.27 -21.28 26.79
C LEU A 335 14.88 -22.64 27.20
N ASP A 336 14.50 -23.11 28.39
CA ASP A 336 14.63 -24.52 28.75
C ASP A 336 13.54 -25.31 28.01
N ILE A 337 13.97 -26.20 27.11
CA ILE A 337 13.12 -27.24 26.54
C ILE A 337 13.33 -28.46 27.42
N GLU A 338 12.41 -28.69 28.36
CA GLU A 338 12.37 -29.95 29.11
C GLU A 338 11.97 -31.09 28.17
N ASP A 339 12.75 -32.17 28.26
CA ASP A 339 12.55 -33.46 27.62
C ASP A 339 11.32 -34.17 28.20
N GLU A 340 10.46 -34.72 27.35
CA GLU A 340 9.65 -35.89 27.72
C GLU A 340 9.98 -37.07 26.81
N VAL A 341 10.14 -38.21 27.48
CA VAL A 341 10.75 -39.50 27.10
C VAL A 341 9.93 -40.31 26.11
#